data_AF-A0A960JWL5-F1
#
_entry.id   AF-A0A960JWL5-F1
#
_cell.length_a   1.000
_cell.length_b   1.000
_cell.length_c   1.000
_cell.angle_alpha   90.00
_cell.angle_beta   90.00
_cell.angle_gamma   90.00
#
_symmetry.space_group_name_H-M   'P 1'
#
loop_
_entity.id
_entity.type
_entity.pdbx_description
1 polymer ?
#
loop_
_entity_poly.entity_id
_entity_poly.type
_entity_poly.pdbx_seq_one_letter_code
_entity_poly.pdbx_strand_id
1 'polypeptide(L)'
;QMRNPWDVDRDGLVAGLMAAIDTPLGELFGGRELRRLEANNRLNELSFDFGLAANGIAPTAADIGELVQRHLGDSDLLHNWASTLSGADFNERLAGHLTGSIDLVARITSPGEAERYVVCDYKTNRVAPPGVTPTIDMFHPQRLAQPMAEAHYPLQALLYSVALHRYL
;
A
#
# COMPACT_ATOMS: atom_id res chain seq x y z
N GLN A 1 -31.19 -12.15 -15.04
CA GLN A 1 -29.82 -12.17 -15.61
C GLN A 1 -29.17 -10.84 -15.26
N MET A 2 -28.19 -10.83 -14.34
CA MET A 2 -27.43 -9.62 -14.04
C MET A 2 -26.62 -9.26 -15.29
N ARG A 3 -26.91 -8.12 -15.91
CA ARG A 3 -26.17 -7.59 -17.06
C ARG A 3 -24.77 -7.21 -16.57
N ASN A 4 -23.72 -7.66 -17.28
CA ASN A 4 -22.35 -7.22 -17.00
C ASN A 4 -22.32 -5.69 -17.08
N PRO A 5 -21.98 -4.96 -15.99
CA PRO A 5 -21.94 -3.50 -16.01
C PRO A 5 -20.74 -2.95 -16.82
N TRP A 6 -19.87 -3.83 -17.30
CA TRP A 6 -18.69 -3.50 -18.11
C TRP A 6 -18.91 -3.98 -19.54
N ASP A 7 -18.62 -3.11 -20.51
CA ASP A 7 -18.68 -3.43 -21.94
C ASP A 7 -17.45 -4.25 -22.37
N VAL A 8 -17.32 -5.44 -21.79
CA VAL A 8 -16.23 -6.38 -22.08
C VAL A 8 -16.79 -7.79 -22.19
N ASP A 9 -16.44 -8.49 -23.28
CA ASP A 9 -16.75 -9.90 -23.41
C ASP A 9 -15.87 -10.76 -22.48
N ARG A 10 -16.23 -12.04 -22.36
CA ARG A 10 -15.52 -12.97 -21.47
C ARG A 10 -14.05 -13.12 -21.85
N ASP A 11 -13.74 -13.20 -23.15
CA ASP A 11 -12.40 -13.50 -23.63
C ASP A 11 -11.47 -12.31 -23.42
N GLY A 12 -11.98 -11.09 -23.66
CA GLY A 12 -11.32 -9.84 -23.33
C GLY A 12 -11.05 -9.69 -21.82
N LEU A 13 -12.03 -10.04 -20.97
CA LEU A 13 -11.83 -10.01 -19.52
C LEU A 13 -10.75 -11.01 -19.07
N VAL A 14 -10.79 -12.24 -19.58
CA VAL A 14 -9.79 -13.26 -19.25
C VAL A 14 -8.40 -12.83 -19.72
N ALA A 15 -8.28 -12.33 -20.95
CA ALA A 15 -7.02 -11.83 -21.48
C ALA A 15 -6.47 -10.67 -20.64
N GLY A 16 -7.32 -9.74 -20.22
CA GLY A 16 -6.93 -8.62 -19.35
C GLY A 16 -6.46 -9.07 -17.97
N LEU A 17 -7.16 -10.02 -17.34
CA LEU A 17 -6.74 -10.59 -16.06
C LEU A 17 -5.41 -11.34 -16.18
N MET A 18 -5.22 -12.11 -17.25
CA MET A 18 -3.94 -12.78 -17.54
C MET A 18 -2.81 -11.77 -17.71
N ALA A 19 -3.03 -10.71 -18.49
CA ALA A 19 -2.05 -9.64 -18.66
C ALA A 19 -1.69 -8.97 -17.32
N ALA A 20 -2.68 -8.72 -16.46
CA ALA A 20 -2.45 -8.13 -15.15
C ALA A 20 -1.57 -9.02 -14.23
N ILE A 21 -1.86 -10.33 -14.15
CA ILE A 21 -1.10 -11.24 -13.28
C ILE A 21 0.28 -11.62 -13.84
N ASP A 22 0.48 -11.46 -15.14
CA ASP A 22 1.75 -11.66 -15.86
C ASP A 22 2.58 -10.36 -15.95
N THR A 23 2.06 -9.22 -15.51
CA THR A 23 2.83 -7.97 -15.49
C THR A 23 3.89 -8.01 -14.37
N PRO A 24 5.18 -7.71 -14.65
CA PRO A 24 6.21 -7.60 -13.62
C PRO A 24 5.85 -6.56 -12.55
N LEU A 25 5.97 -6.92 -11.27
CA LEU A 25 5.63 -6.05 -10.13
C LEU A 25 6.76 -5.06 -9.76
N GLY A 26 7.75 -4.90 -10.64
CA GLY A 26 8.87 -3.98 -10.46
C GLY A 26 9.96 -4.48 -9.50
N GLU A 27 10.85 -3.55 -9.11
CA GLU A 27 12.09 -3.84 -8.41
C GLU A 27 11.89 -4.40 -6.99
N LEU A 28 10.82 -3.99 -6.30
CA LEU A 28 10.50 -4.50 -4.97
C LEU A 28 10.31 -6.03 -4.96
N PHE A 29 9.82 -6.57 -6.08
CA PHE A 29 9.59 -8.00 -6.30
C PHE A 29 10.72 -8.69 -7.08
N GLY A 30 11.82 -7.99 -7.36
CA GLY A 30 12.89 -8.50 -8.24
C GLY A 30 12.40 -8.77 -9.66
N GLY A 31 11.44 -7.98 -10.16
CA GLY A 31 10.85 -8.14 -11.49
C GLY A 31 9.89 -9.33 -11.63
N ARG A 32 9.54 -10.02 -10.54
CA ARG A 32 8.61 -11.15 -10.57
C ARG A 32 7.18 -10.69 -10.86
N GLU A 33 6.45 -11.53 -11.58
CA GLU A 33 5.02 -11.39 -11.86
C GLU A 33 4.21 -11.93 -10.67
N LEU A 34 2.97 -11.47 -10.48
CA LEU A 34 2.10 -11.97 -9.40
C LEU A 34 1.87 -13.49 -9.50
N ARG A 35 1.72 -14.02 -10.72
CA ARG A 35 1.52 -15.47 -10.91
C ARG A 35 2.70 -16.34 -10.47
N ARG A 36 3.90 -15.75 -10.33
CA ARG A 36 5.15 -16.45 -9.96
C ARG A 36 5.40 -16.43 -8.45
N LEU A 37 4.53 -15.81 -7.68
CA LEU A 37 4.62 -15.72 -6.24
C LEU A 37 4.04 -16.99 -5.63
N GLU A 38 4.90 -17.94 -5.26
CA GLU A 38 4.49 -19.23 -4.69
C GLU A 38 3.72 -19.08 -3.39
N ALA A 39 2.82 -20.03 -3.08
CA ALA A 39 1.98 -19.99 -1.88
C ALA A 39 2.81 -19.91 -0.58
N ASN A 40 3.94 -20.62 -0.52
CA ASN A 40 4.83 -20.60 0.64
C ASN A 40 5.65 -19.30 0.77
N ASN A 41 5.54 -18.40 -0.21
CA ASN A 41 6.20 -17.11 -0.22
C ASN A 41 5.19 -15.95 -0.11
N ARG A 42 3.95 -16.24 0.30
CA ARG A 42 2.96 -15.21 0.58
C ARG A 42 2.07 -15.54 1.77
N LEU A 43 1.64 -14.49 2.45
CA LEU A 43 0.51 -14.52 3.37
C LEU A 43 -0.57 -13.62 2.78
N ASN A 44 -1.75 -14.19 2.56
CA ASN A 44 -2.93 -13.42 2.15
C ASN A 44 -3.72 -13.03 3.41
N GLU A 45 -4.23 -11.81 3.45
CA GLU A 45 -5.11 -11.31 4.53
C GLU A 45 -4.50 -11.51 5.93
N LEU A 46 -3.23 -11.12 6.10
CA LEU A 46 -2.53 -11.22 7.39
C LEU A 46 -3.17 -10.27 8.39
N SER A 47 -3.96 -10.83 9.30
CA SER A 47 -4.60 -10.09 10.39
C SER A 47 -3.59 -9.73 11.48
N PHE A 48 -3.76 -8.57 12.10
CA PHE A 48 -2.95 -8.14 13.25
C PHE A 48 -3.81 -7.44 14.29
N ASP A 49 -3.31 -7.48 15.53
CA ASP A 49 -3.82 -6.74 16.69
C ASP A 49 -2.63 -6.36 17.56
N PHE A 50 -2.47 -5.07 17.87
CA PHE A 50 -1.50 -4.64 18.86
C PHE A 50 -1.94 -3.38 19.62
N GLY A 51 -1.49 -3.30 20.88
CA GLY A 51 -1.65 -2.12 21.71
C GLY A 51 -0.84 -0.93 21.21
N LEU A 52 -1.48 0.23 21.18
CA LEU A 52 -0.86 1.54 21.03
C LEU A 52 -0.52 2.10 22.42
N ALA A 53 0.54 2.90 22.50
CA ALA A 53 0.99 3.53 23.74
C ALA A 53 1.28 2.55 24.90
N ALA A 54 1.70 1.32 24.61
CA ALA A 54 1.94 0.27 25.61
C ALA A 54 2.95 0.67 26.70
N ASN A 55 3.86 1.59 26.39
CA ASN A 55 4.87 2.11 27.32
C ASN A 55 4.46 3.44 27.99
N GLY A 56 3.19 3.85 27.90
CA GLY A 56 2.66 5.09 28.48
C GLY A 56 2.92 6.35 27.64
N ILE A 57 3.64 6.24 26.52
CA ILE A 57 3.85 7.32 25.55
C ILE A 57 2.89 7.09 24.39
N ALA A 58 1.89 7.95 24.25
CA ALA A 58 0.95 7.93 23.13
C ALA A 58 1.38 8.97 22.08
N PRO A 59 1.94 8.54 20.94
CA PRO A 59 2.27 9.46 19.86
C PRO A 59 0.99 9.99 19.21
N THR A 60 1.09 11.11 18.53
CA THR A 60 0.06 11.65 17.65
C THR A 60 0.32 11.23 16.20
N ALA A 61 -0.66 11.43 15.32
CA ALA A 61 -0.40 11.28 13.88
C ALA A 61 0.58 12.36 13.38
N ALA A 62 0.58 13.56 13.99
CA ALA A 62 1.57 14.59 13.72
C ALA A 62 3.01 14.14 14.04
N ASP A 63 3.24 13.45 15.16
CA ASP A 63 4.56 12.90 15.51
C ASP A 63 5.08 11.92 14.43
N ILE A 64 4.17 11.15 13.81
CA ILE A 64 4.49 10.26 12.70
C ILE A 64 4.86 11.08 11.45
N GLY A 65 4.11 12.13 11.15
CA GLY A 65 4.42 13.07 10.06
C GLY A 65 5.82 13.67 10.20
N GLU A 66 6.16 14.16 11.40
CA GLU A 66 7.46 14.76 11.70
C GLU A 66 8.59 13.73 11.60
N LEU A 67 8.34 12.49 12.02
CA LEU A 67 9.29 11.40 11.85
C LEU A 67 9.53 11.09 10.37
N VAL A 68 8.46 10.93 9.59
CA VAL A 68 8.56 10.62 8.17
C VAL A 68 9.29 11.75 7.42
N GLN A 69 8.97 13.00 7.70
CA GLN A 69 9.62 14.15 7.05
C GLN A 69 11.14 14.17 7.25
N ARG A 70 11.63 13.70 8.40
CA ARG A 70 13.08 13.58 8.65
C ARG A 70 13.78 12.52 7.80
N HIS A 71 13.02 11.59 7.21
CA HIS A 71 13.54 10.50 6.39
C HIS A 71 13.28 10.68 4.89
N LEU A 72 12.39 11.60 4.50
CA LEU A 72 12.10 11.90 3.09
C LEU A 72 12.96 13.06 2.61
N GLY A 73 13.52 12.93 1.40
CA GLY A 73 14.15 14.06 0.71
C GLY A 73 13.11 15.05 0.18
N ASP A 74 13.52 16.28 -0.12
CA ASP A 74 12.64 17.35 -0.62
C ASP A 74 11.97 17.01 -1.96
N SER A 75 12.59 16.13 -2.77
CA SER A 75 12.05 15.67 -4.05
C SER A 75 11.13 14.46 -3.94
N ASP A 76 10.90 13.93 -2.74
CA ASP A 76 10.02 12.78 -2.55
C ASP A 76 8.55 13.17 -2.79
N LEU A 77 7.83 12.31 -3.51
CA LEU A 77 6.43 12.56 -3.87
C LEU A 77 5.50 12.67 -2.64
N LEU A 78 5.91 12.10 -1.50
CA LEU A 78 5.17 12.10 -0.24
C LEU A 78 5.67 13.16 0.75
N HIS A 79 6.66 13.98 0.39
CA HIS A 79 7.21 15.01 1.28
C HIS A 79 6.13 15.98 1.78
N ASN A 80 5.32 16.51 0.85
CA ASN A 80 4.23 17.44 1.20
C ASN A 80 3.16 16.76 2.05
N TRP A 81 2.86 15.48 1.79
CA TRP A 81 1.92 14.72 2.61
C TRP A 81 2.41 14.57 4.05
N ALA A 82 3.70 14.28 4.26
CA ALA A 82 4.30 14.20 5.58
C ALA A 82 4.23 15.55 6.31
N SER A 83 4.48 16.65 5.58
CA SER A 83 4.31 18.01 6.13
C SER A 83 2.86 18.29 6.54
N THR A 84 1.87 17.90 5.74
CA THR A 84 0.45 18.04 6.09
C THR A 84 0.09 17.21 7.32
N LEU A 85 0.58 15.96 7.38
CA LEU A 85 0.33 15.07 8.50
C LEU A 85 0.91 15.62 9.81
N SER A 86 2.00 16.39 9.74
CA SER A 86 2.63 17.07 10.89
C SER A 86 1.82 18.27 11.41
N GLY A 87 0.70 18.62 10.77
CA GLY A 87 -0.13 19.76 11.12
C GLY A 87 -0.93 19.58 12.41
N ALA A 88 -1.38 20.71 12.98
CA ALA A 88 -2.10 20.73 14.25
C ALA A 88 -3.43 19.94 14.26
N ASP A 89 -4.02 19.72 13.08
CA ASP A 89 -5.25 18.94 12.89
C ASP A 89 -5.05 17.43 13.20
N PHE A 90 -3.80 16.98 13.34
CA PHE A 90 -3.42 15.58 13.56
C PHE A 90 -2.83 15.32 14.97
N ASN A 91 -3.13 16.20 15.94
CA ASN A 91 -2.63 16.15 17.32
C ASN A 91 -3.39 15.18 18.25
N GLU A 92 -4.34 14.42 17.74
CA GLU A 92 -5.04 13.39 18.50
C GLU A 92 -4.08 12.25 18.87
N ARG A 93 -4.11 11.83 20.14
CA ARG A 93 -3.22 10.78 20.65
C ARG A 93 -3.68 9.40 20.17
N LEU A 94 -2.74 8.65 19.62
CA LEU A 94 -2.91 7.26 19.20
C LEU A 94 -2.75 6.36 20.43
N ALA A 95 -3.87 5.92 20.99
CA ALA A 95 -3.95 5.03 22.15
C ALA A 95 -5.03 3.95 21.94
N GLY A 96 -4.97 2.87 22.71
CA GLY A 96 -5.91 1.75 22.61
C GLY A 96 -5.32 0.57 21.84
N HIS A 97 -6.14 -0.11 21.04
CA HIS A 97 -5.71 -1.22 20.19
C HIS A 97 -5.85 -0.84 18.72
N LEU A 98 -4.90 -1.28 17.90
CA LEU A 98 -4.99 -1.18 16.46
C LEU A 98 -5.13 -2.59 15.90
N THR A 99 -6.26 -2.82 15.23
CA THR A 99 -6.55 -4.06 14.52
C THR A 99 -6.65 -3.79 13.03
N GLY A 100 -6.20 -4.73 12.20
CA GLY A 100 -6.33 -4.62 10.76
C GLY A 100 -5.94 -5.90 10.04
N SER A 101 -5.93 -5.85 8.71
CA SER A 101 -5.51 -6.94 7.85
C SER A 101 -4.67 -6.40 6.69
N ILE A 102 -3.54 -7.04 6.42
CA ILE A 102 -2.71 -6.77 5.25
C ILE A 102 -3.14 -7.70 4.13
N ASP A 103 -3.60 -7.15 3.00
CA ASP A 103 -4.14 -7.97 1.90
C ASP A 103 -3.14 -9.02 1.40
N LEU A 104 -1.88 -8.62 1.24
CA LEU A 104 -0.80 -9.52 0.86
C LEU A 104 0.52 -9.09 1.50
N VAL A 105 1.20 -10.06 2.12
CA VAL A 105 2.62 -9.99 2.43
C VAL A 105 3.35 -10.96 1.52
N ALA A 106 4.29 -10.46 0.73
CA ALA A 106 5.13 -11.27 -0.14
C ALA A 106 6.55 -11.40 0.42
N ARG A 107 7.12 -12.59 0.31
CA ARG A 107 8.50 -12.90 0.65
C ARG A 107 9.31 -13.08 -0.62
N ILE A 108 10.31 -12.23 -0.79
CA ILE A 108 11.13 -12.13 -2.00
C ILE A 108 12.56 -12.55 -1.66
N THR A 109 13.01 -13.62 -2.30
CA THR A 109 14.38 -14.11 -2.21
C THR A 109 15.06 -13.97 -3.57
N SER A 110 16.21 -13.33 -3.61
CA SER A 110 17.07 -13.23 -4.79
C SER A 110 18.45 -13.83 -4.47
N PRO A 111 19.08 -14.57 -5.39
CA PRO A 111 20.42 -15.12 -5.16
C PRO A 111 21.43 -14.03 -4.79
N GLY A 112 22.09 -14.18 -3.64
CA GLY A 112 23.10 -13.23 -3.17
C GLY A 112 22.57 -11.97 -2.49
N GLU A 113 21.24 -11.83 -2.34
CA GLU A 113 20.61 -10.72 -1.62
C GLU A 113 19.97 -11.21 -0.31
N ALA A 114 19.80 -10.29 0.64
CA ALA A 114 19.02 -10.57 1.83
C ALA A 114 17.54 -10.79 1.46
N GLU A 115 16.88 -11.66 2.22
CA GLU A 115 15.43 -11.86 2.09
C GLU A 115 14.68 -10.55 2.37
N ARG A 116 13.69 -10.26 1.54
CA ARG A 116 12.86 -9.06 1.64
C ARG A 116 11.41 -9.46 1.84
N TYR A 117 10.71 -8.70 2.69
CA TYR A 117 9.26 -8.77 2.79
C TYR A 117 8.63 -7.51 2.21
N VAL A 118 7.55 -7.68 1.44
CA VAL A 118 6.82 -6.60 0.77
C VAL A 118 5.38 -6.61 1.26
N VAL A 119 4.92 -5.46 1.76
CA VAL A 119 3.52 -5.21 2.12
C VAL A 119 2.77 -4.74 0.89
N CYS A 120 1.61 -5.32 0.62
CA CYS A 120 0.73 -4.94 -0.49
C CYS A 120 -0.70 -4.77 0.01
N ASP A 121 -1.40 -3.83 -0.61
CA ASP A 121 -2.79 -3.51 -0.34
C ASP A 121 -3.47 -3.17 -1.68
N TYR A 122 -4.61 -3.81 -1.95
CA TYR A 122 -5.36 -3.66 -3.18
C TYR A 122 -6.48 -2.65 -2.99
N LYS A 123 -6.47 -1.57 -3.77
CA LYS A 123 -7.54 -0.57 -3.76
C LYS A 123 -8.38 -0.63 -5.02
N THR A 124 -9.70 -0.65 -4.85
CA THR A 124 -10.70 -0.54 -5.93
C THR A 124 -11.01 0.92 -6.28
N ASN A 125 -10.29 1.88 -5.69
CA ASN A 125 -10.48 3.31 -5.92
C ASN A 125 -10.40 3.65 -7.40
N ARG A 126 -11.34 4.47 -7.85
CA ARG A 126 -11.31 5.02 -9.21
C ARG A 126 -10.32 6.19 -9.25
N VAL A 127 -9.17 5.96 -9.87
CA VAL A 127 -8.12 6.99 -10.04
C VAL A 127 -8.53 8.05 -11.08
N ALA A 128 -9.36 7.66 -12.06
CA ALA A 128 -9.85 8.59 -13.08
C ALA A 128 -10.97 9.50 -12.54
N PRO A 129 -10.99 10.80 -12.90
CA PRO A 129 -12.11 11.69 -12.59
C PRO A 129 -13.45 11.19 -13.15
N PRO A 130 -14.59 11.56 -12.55
CA PRO A 130 -15.91 11.19 -13.06
C PRO A 130 -16.07 11.49 -14.55
N GLY A 131 -16.59 10.52 -15.31
CA GLY A 131 -16.78 10.63 -16.77
C GLY A 131 -15.51 10.42 -17.62
N VAL A 132 -14.32 10.27 -17.01
CA VAL A 132 -13.07 10.00 -17.74
C VAL A 132 -12.78 8.49 -17.74
N THR A 133 -12.46 7.93 -18.91
CA THR A 133 -11.99 6.55 -19.03
C THR A 133 -10.57 6.44 -18.48
N PRO A 134 -10.28 5.56 -17.49
CA PRO A 134 -8.94 5.37 -16.97
C PRO A 134 -7.95 4.95 -18.06
N THR A 135 -6.72 5.47 -17.99
CA THR A 135 -5.60 5.04 -18.84
C THR A 135 -4.48 4.51 -17.95
N ILE A 136 -3.57 3.69 -18.50
CA ILE A 136 -2.43 3.14 -17.74
C ILE A 136 -1.55 4.26 -17.15
N ASP A 137 -1.38 5.37 -17.87
CA ASP A 137 -0.60 6.53 -17.40
C ASP A 137 -1.14 7.13 -16.10
N MET A 138 -2.45 7.02 -15.83
CA MET A 138 -3.05 7.48 -14.56
C MET A 138 -2.56 6.68 -13.35
N PHE A 139 -2.03 5.48 -13.55
CA PHE A 139 -1.43 4.63 -12.52
C PHE A 139 0.09 4.82 -12.40
N HIS A 140 0.68 5.79 -13.11
CA HIS A 140 2.10 6.13 -12.97
C HIS A 140 2.37 6.68 -11.56
N PRO A 141 3.52 6.38 -10.91
CA PRO A 141 3.80 6.78 -9.53
C PRO A 141 3.57 8.27 -9.23
N GLN A 142 3.99 9.15 -10.15
CA GLN A 142 3.83 10.61 -10.07
C GLN A 142 2.37 11.06 -10.04
N ARG A 143 1.45 10.29 -10.63
CA ARG A 143 0.01 10.58 -10.62
C ARG A 143 -0.72 9.90 -9.47
N LEU A 144 -0.20 8.79 -8.95
CA LEU A 144 -0.76 8.09 -7.80
C LEU A 144 -0.43 8.76 -6.45
N ALA A 145 0.65 9.53 -6.36
CA ALA A 145 1.05 10.18 -5.12
C ALA A 145 -0.06 11.04 -4.48
N GLN A 146 -0.77 11.84 -5.29
CA GLN A 146 -1.87 12.67 -4.80
C GLN A 146 -3.05 11.85 -4.23
N PRO A 147 -3.68 10.92 -4.96
CA PRO A 147 -4.78 10.14 -4.40
C PRO A 147 -4.34 9.24 -3.23
N MET A 148 -3.07 8.80 -3.19
CA MET A 148 -2.52 8.11 -2.02
C MET A 148 -2.44 9.03 -0.79
N ALA A 149 -1.99 10.27 -0.98
CA ALA A 149 -1.90 11.26 0.08
C ALA A 149 -3.28 11.65 0.62
N GLU A 150 -4.25 11.91 -0.26
CA GLU A 150 -5.63 12.28 0.09
C GLU A 150 -6.33 11.19 0.92
N ALA A 151 -6.02 9.93 0.66
CA ALA A 151 -6.57 8.80 1.40
C ALA A 151 -5.70 8.35 2.60
N HIS A 152 -4.61 9.07 2.90
CA HIS A 152 -3.63 8.73 3.93
C HIS A 152 -3.08 7.29 3.83
N TYR A 153 -3.00 6.72 2.62
CA TYR A 153 -2.45 5.38 2.40
C TYR A 153 -0.99 5.21 2.83
N PRO A 154 -0.10 6.22 2.75
CA PRO A 154 1.24 6.08 3.29
C PRO A 154 1.26 5.85 4.81
N LEU A 155 0.36 6.47 5.58
CA LEU A 155 0.22 6.17 7.01
C LEU A 155 -0.24 4.73 7.22
N GLN A 156 -1.21 4.25 6.44
CA GLN A 156 -1.64 2.84 6.48
C GLN A 156 -0.47 1.89 6.18
N ALA A 157 0.33 2.16 5.15
CA ALA A 157 1.49 1.34 4.78
C ALA A 157 2.56 1.31 5.89
N LEU A 158 2.80 2.42 6.60
CA LEU A 158 3.70 2.47 7.76
C LEU A 158 3.18 1.62 8.91
N LEU A 159 1.88 1.72 9.24
CA LEU A 159 1.26 0.92 10.30
C LEU A 159 1.30 -0.59 9.96
N TYR A 160 1.06 -0.95 8.70
CA TYR A 160 1.17 -2.32 8.21
C TYR A 160 2.63 -2.81 8.26
N SER A 161 3.60 -1.94 7.96
CA SER A 161 5.02 -2.28 8.08
C SER A 161 5.42 -2.56 9.53
N VAL A 162 4.89 -1.80 10.50
CA VAL A 162 5.09 -2.06 11.94
C VAL A 162 4.40 -3.38 12.35
N ALA A 163 3.19 -3.63 11.87
CA ALA A 163 2.47 -4.88 12.12
C ALA A 163 3.28 -6.09 11.64
N LEU A 164 3.77 -6.04 10.40
CA LEU A 164 4.60 -7.07 9.81
C LEU A 164 5.93 -7.22 10.56
N HIS A 165 6.59 -6.11 10.91
CA HIS A 165 7.84 -6.15 11.68
C HIS A 165 7.66 -6.85 13.05
N ARG A 166 6.50 -6.71 13.70
CA ARG A 166 6.23 -7.41 14.98
C ARG A 166 5.86 -8.88 14.80
N TYR A 167 5.38 -9.26 13.61
CA TYR A 167 5.02 -10.62 13.28
C TYR A 167 6.25 -11.48 12.94
N LEU A 168 7.25 -10.89 12.26
CA LEU A 168 8.52 -11.53 11.92
C LEU A 168 9.43 -11.69 13.14
#